data_AF-A0A1X7T5A9-F1
#
_entry.id   AF-A0A1X7T5A9-F1
#
_cell.length_a   1.000
_cell.length_b   1.000
_cell.length_c   1.000
_cell.angle_alpha   90.00
_cell.angle_beta   90.00
_cell.angle_gamma   90.00
#
_symmetry.space_group_name_H-M   'P 1'
#
loop_
_entity.id
_entity.type
_entity.pdbx_description
1 polymer ?
#
loop_
_entity_poly.entity_id
_entity_poly.type
_entity_poly.pdbx_seq_one_letter_code
_entity_poly.pdbx_strand_id
1 'polypeptide(L)'
;YLRRHISHSPLDRFSYNPRVFEGENVECLQVLLNTQLTNYRQCGVKDPSWSELKHFVDFLNTQLRSCESSIFCNEDIVGDVMPGLKTFVVKFMIRMSK
;
A
#
# COMPACT_ATOMS: atom_id res chain seq x y z
N TYR A 1 0.49 -4.38 1.83
CA TYR A 1 0.16 -2.95 2.04
C TYR A 1 -1.29 -2.60 1.73
N LEU A 2 -1.78 -2.70 0.49
CA LEU A 2 -3.15 -2.28 0.13
C LEU A 2 -4.26 -2.97 0.95
N ARG A 3 -4.19 -4.30 1.15
CA ARG A 3 -5.14 -5.04 2.00
C ARG A 3 -5.25 -4.44 3.41
N ARG A 4 -4.11 -4.18 4.05
CA ARG A 4 -4.02 -3.57 5.39
C ARG A 4 -4.51 -2.12 5.40
N HIS A 5 -4.30 -1.38 4.32
CA HIS A 5 -4.85 -0.04 4.15
C HIS A 5 -6.39 -0.05 4.07
N ILE A 6 -6.98 -1.02 3.35
CA ILE A 6 -8.44 -1.20 3.27
C ILE A 6 -9.02 -1.63 4.62
N SER A 7 -8.33 -2.51 5.36
CA SER A 7 -8.75 -2.93 6.70
C SER A 7 -8.40 -1.94 7.81
N HIS A 8 -7.92 -0.73 7.47
CA HIS A 8 -7.49 0.31 8.40
C HIS A 8 -6.50 -0.16 9.48
N SER A 9 -5.71 -1.19 9.17
CA SER A 9 -4.73 -1.76 10.09
C SER A 9 -3.46 -0.90 10.14
N PRO A 10 -2.80 -0.78 11.31
CA PRO A 10 -1.55 -0.04 11.43
C PRO A 10 -0.46 -0.68 10.57
N LEU A 11 0.33 0.15 9.88
CA LEU A 11 1.40 -0.26 8.98
C LEU A 11 2.80 0.03 9.55
N ASP A 12 2.86 0.64 10.73
CA ASP A 12 4.09 1.11 11.36
C ASP A 12 5.10 -0.03 11.59
N ARG A 13 4.63 -1.15 12.13
CA ARG A 13 5.46 -2.35 12.34
C ARG A 13 5.43 -3.34 11.17
N PHE A 14 4.72 -3.04 10.09
CA PHE A 14 4.58 -3.96 8.97
C PHE A 14 5.72 -3.77 7.96
N SER A 15 6.41 -4.85 7.59
CA SER A 15 7.36 -4.87 6.47
C SER A 15 7.00 -5.98 5.50
N TYR A 16 7.24 -5.76 4.22
CA TYR A 16 7.04 -6.77 3.20
C TYR A 16 8.10 -7.86 3.32
N ASN A 17 7.64 -9.11 3.38
CA ASN A 17 8.53 -10.27 3.35
C ASN A 17 8.29 -11.06 2.05
N PRO A 18 9.26 -11.14 1.13
CA PRO A 18 9.10 -11.84 -0.14
C PRO A 18 8.89 -13.35 0.00
N ARG A 19 9.17 -13.95 1.17
CA ARG A 19 8.96 -15.38 1.44
C ARG A 19 7.54 -15.70 1.91
N VAL A 20 6.77 -14.68 2.28
CA VAL A 20 5.41 -14.85 2.79
C VAL A 20 4.44 -14.54 1.65
N PHE A 21 3.72 -15.56 1.19
CA PHE A 21 2.64 -15.40 0.23
C PHE A 21 1.33 -15.15 0.99
N GLU A 22 0.75 -13.96 0.85
CA GLU A 22 -0.50 -13.59 1.54
C GLU A 22 -1.68 -13.47 0.57
N GLY A 23 -2.58 -14.46 0.59
CA GLY A 23 -3.85 -14.50 -0.14
C GLY A 23 -3.73 -14.94 -1.60
N GLU A 24 -4.86 -14.97 -2.31
CA GLU A 24 -4.93 -15.50 -3.68
C GLU A 24 -4.82 -14.42 -4.77
N ASN A 25 -4.50 -14.83 -5.99
CA ASN A 25 -4.41 -13.92 -7.15
C ASN A 25 -5.74 -13.17 -7.41
N VAL A 26 -6.87 -13.83 -7.15
CA VAL A 26 -8.21 -13.24 -7.30
C VAL A 26 -8.41 -12.12 -6.29
N GLU A 27 -8.01 -12.33 -5.03
CA GLU A 27 -8.09 -11.31 -3.98
C GLU A 27 -7.17 -10.12 -4.29
N CYS A 28 -5.98 -10.37 -4.85
CA CYS A 28 -5.07 -9.32 -5.28
C CYS A 28 -5.73 -8.42 -6.34
N LEU A 29 -6.33 -9.02 -7.37
CA LEU A 29 -7.07 -8.30 -8.40
C LEU A 29 -8.26 -7.53 -7.81
N GLN A 30 -9.02 -8.14 -6.89
CA GLN A 30 -10.12 -7.46 -6.21
C GLN A 30 -9.65 -6.24 -5.40
N VAL A 31 -8.51 -6.34 -4.72
CA VAL A 31 -7.90 -5.24 -3.95
C VAL A 31 -7.41 -4.11 -4.87
N LEU A 32 -6.84 -4.46 -6.03
CA LEU A 32 -6.34 -3.49 -7.02
C LEU A 32 -7.48 -2.78 -7.77
N LEU A 33 -8.47 -3.54 -8.21
CA LEU A 33 -9.63 -3.06 -8.96
C LEU A 33 -10.70 -2.42 -8.06
N ASN A 34 -10.67 -2.75 -6.77
CA ASN A 34 -11.64 -2.39 -5.76
C ASN A 34 -13.09 -2.78 -6.13
N THR A 35 -13.29 -4.06 -6.48
CA THR A 35 -14.59 -4.61 -6.87
C THR A 35 -15.49 -5.06 -5.71
N GLN A 36 -15.03 -5.00 -4.45
CA GLN A 36 -15.84 -5.38 -3.30
C GLN A 36 -15.76 -4.33 -2.18
N LEU A 37 -16.91 -3.67 -1.93
CA LEU A 37 -17.33 -3.03 -0.68
C LEU A 37 -17.08 -1.54 -0.36
N THR A 38 -16.50 -0.68 -1.21
CA THR A 38 -16.52 0.79 -0.91
C THR A 38 -16.40 1.70 -2.14
N ASN A 39 -17.04 2.88 -2.07
CA ASN A 39 -17.03 3.96 -3.07
C ASN A 39 -15.65 4.61 -3.38
N TYR A 40 -14.53 3.97 -3.03
CA TYR A 40 -13.20 4.59 -3.05
C TYR A 40 -12.21 3.81 -3.93
N ARG A 41 -12.18 4.05 -5.25
CA ARG A 41 -11.25 3.34 -6.16
C ARG A 41 -9.78 3.59 -5.78
N GLN A 42 -8.96 2.53 -5.72
CA GLN A 42 -7.53 2.66 -5.40
C GLN A 42 -6.70 3.17 -6.57
N CYS A 43 -7.11 2.88 -7.80
CA CYS A 43 -6.47 3.40 -9.01
C CYS A 43 -6.99 4.79 -9.44
N GLY A 44 -8.03 5.33 -8.80
CA GLY A 44 -8.64 6.62 -9.17
C GLY A 44 -9.43 6.64 -10.50
N VAL A 45 -9.07 5.77 -11.44
CA VAL A 45 -9.66 5.65 -12.79
C VAL A 45 -10.89 4.73 -12.80
N LYS A 46 -11.92 5.11 -13.57
CA LYS A 46 -13.07 4.27 -13.86
C LYS A 46 -12.71 3.28 -14.97
N ASP A 47 -12.77 1.99 -14.66
CA ASP A 47 -12.48 0.87 -15.56
C ASP A 47 -11.07 0.93 -16.17
N PRO A 48 -10.01 0.82 -15.32
CA PRO A 48 -8.64 0.96 -15.78
C PRO A 48 -8.25 -0.16 -16.72
N SER A 49 -7.45 0.19 -17.73
CA SER A 49 -6.71 -0.77 -18.55
C SER A 49 -5.67 -1.52 -17.70
N TRP A 50 -5.26 -2.69 -18.19
CA TRP A 50 -4.16 -3.44 -17.58
C TRP A 50 -2.86 -2.63 -17.51
N SER A 51 -2.63 -1.75 -18.48
CA SER A 51 -1.49 -0.84 -18.48
C SER A 51 -1.56 0.14 -17.32
N GLU A 52 -2.71 0.78 -17.07
CA GLU A 52 -2.88 1.71 -15.94
C GLU A 52 -2.71 1.01 -14.59
N LEU A 53 -3.27 -0.20 -14.44
CA LEU A 53 -3.06 -1.01 -13.22
C LEU A 53 -1.59 -1.35 -13.01
N LYS A 54 -0.88 -1.74 -14.08
CA LYS A 54 0.56 -2.02 -13.99
C LYS A 54 1.34 -0.78 -13.59
N HIS A 55 1.09 0.37 -14.23
CA HIS A 55 1.77 1.62 -13.87
C HIS A 55 1.51 2.02 -12.41
N PHE A 56 0.26 1.90 -11.95
CA PHE A 56 -0.11 2.13 -10.56
C PHE A 56 0.68 1.22 -9.60
N VAL A 57 0.70 -0.09 -9.86
CA VAL A 57 1.40 -1.07 -9.01
C VAL A 57 2.91 -0.84 -9.01
N ASP A 58 3.50 -0.58 -10.17
CA ASP A 58 4.95 -0.34 -10.30
C ASP A 58 5.37 0.93 -9.56
N PHE A 59 4.59 2.02 -9.71
CA PHE A 59 4.83 3.27 -9.01
C PHE A 59 4.71 3.09 -7.49
N LEU A 60 3.61 2.49 -7.02
CA LEU A 60 3.39 2.23 -5.61
C LEU A 60 4.47 1.33 -5.01
N ASN A 61 4.86 0.26 -5.70
CA ASN A 61 5.92 -0.65 -5.26
C ASN A 61 7.27 0.07 -5.12
N THR A 62 7.60 0.96 -6.06
CA THR A 62 8.83 1.76 -5.98
C THR A 62 8.83 2.67 -4.75
N GLN A 63 7.72 3.36 -4.50
CA GLN A 63 7.58 4.24 -3.33
C GLN A 63 7.64 3.45 -2.02
N LEU A 64 6.97 2.29 -1.93
CA LEU A 64 6.98 1.43 -0.75
C LEU A 64 8.37 0.87 -0.44
N ARG A 65 9.12 0.42 -1.46
CA ARG A 65 10.51 -0.04 -1.30
C ARG A 65 11.41 1.07 -0.76
N SER A 66 11.27 2.29 -1.31
CA SER A 66 12.00 3.44 -0.81
C SER A 66 11.66 3.77 0.65
N CYS A 67 10.39 3.67 1.05
CA CYS A 67 10.00 3.81 2.45
C CYS A 67 10.64 2.73 3.32
N GLU A 68 10.57 1.45 2.94
CA GLU A 68 11.18 0.36 3.74
C GLU A 68 12.70 0.51 3.92
N SER A 69 13.40 1.09 2.95
CA SER A 69 14.84 1.39 3.08
C SER A 69 15.16 2.64 3.91
N SER A 70 14.15 3.46 4.19
CA SER A 70 14.33 4.74 4.89
C SER A 70 14.32 4.55 6.39
N ILE A 71 15.29 5.18 7.08
CA ILE A 71 15.34 5.21 8.55
C ILE A 71 14.05 5.81 9.16
N PHE A 72 13.38 6.69 8.42
CA PHE A 72 12.14 7.35 8.86
C PHE A 72 10.94 6.41 8.90
N CYS A 73 10.97 5.30 8.17
CA CYS A 73 9.93 4.27 8.21
C CYS A 73 10.31 3.08 9.12
N ASN A 74 11.38 3.21 9.92
CA ASN A 74 11.74 2.21 10.92
C ASN A 74 11.11 2.56 12.27
N GLU A 75 10.07 1.83 12.66
CA GLU A 75 9.35 2.05 13.92
C GLU A 75 10.25 1.87 15.15
N ASP A 76 11.27 1.00 15.09
CA ASP A 76 12.19 0.78 16.21
C ASP A 76 13.14 1.97 16.44
N ILE A 77 13.24 2.88 15.46
CA ILE A 77 14.07 4.09 15.53
C ILE A 77 13.21 5.34 15.77
N VAL A 78 12.08 5.44 15.07
CA VAL A 78 11.28 6.68 15.01
C VAL A 78 9.98 6.57 15.79
N GLY A 79 9.54 5.38 16.20
CA GLY A 79 8.26 5.16 16.87
C GLY A 79 8.09 5.95 18.17
N ASP A 80 9.18 6.17 18.92
CA ASP A 80 9.15 6.97 20.15
C ASP A 80 9.02 8.49 19.91
N VAL A 81 9.38 8.95 18.71
CA VAL A 81 9.39 10.38 18.34
C VAL A 81 8.20 10.76 17.48
N MET A 82 7.84 9.91 16.51
CA MET A 82 6.72 10.12 15.57
C MET A 82 5.97 8.80 15.32
N PRO A 83 5.20 8.30 16.30
CA PRO A 83 4.39 7.11 16.11
C PRO A 83 3.37 7.33 14.99
N GLY A 84 3.18 6.34 14.12
CA GLY A 84 2.22 6.44 13.01
C GLY A 84 2.77 7.10 11.74
N LEU A 85 4.04 7.53 11.72
CA LEU A 85 4.64 8.19 10.56
C LEU A 85 4.60 7.29 9.32
N LYS A 86 4.94 6.01 9.45
CA LYS A 86 4.93 5.09 8.31
C LYS A 86 3.51 4.80 7.84
N THR A 87 2.55 4.64 8.75
CA THR A 87 1.14 4.55 8.38
C THR A 87 0.69 5.78 7.58
N PHE A 88 1.10 6.98 8.01
CA PHE A 88 0.81 8.22 7.28
C PHE A 88 1.46 8.24 5.89
N VAL A 89 2.76 7.95 5.80
CA VAL A 89 3.52 7.93 4.53
C VAL A 89 2.90 6.96 3.54
N VAL A 90 2.57 5.73 3.96
CA VAL A 90 1.96 4.74 3.06
C VAL A 90 0.56 5.17 2.60
N LYS A 91 -0.26 5.74 3.49
CA LYS A 91 -1.57 6.30 3.10
C LYS A 91 -1.41 7.42 2.07
N PHE A 92 -0.42 8.28 2.26
CA PHE A 92 -0.11 9.37 1.33
C PHE A 92 0.38 8.84 -0.02
N MET A 93 1.27 7.85 -0.04
CA MET A 93 1.74 7.19 -1.26
C MET A 93 0.59 6.56 -2.05
N ILE A 94 -0.33 5.85 -1.39
CA ILE A 94 -1.53 5.28 -2.01
C ILE A 94 -2.42 6.39 -2.59
N ARG A 95 -2.52 7.55 -1.91
CA ARG A 95 -3.30 8.70 -2.39
C ARG A 95 -2.65 9.39 -3.59
N MET A 96 -1.33 9.53 -3.59
CA MET A 96 -0.55 10.16 -4.67
C MET A 96 -0.43 9.27 -5.91
N SER A 97 -0.70 7.98 -5.77
CA SER A 97 -0.70 7.03 -6.89
C SER A 97 -2.04 7.03 -7.65
N LYS A 98 -3.03 7.83 -7.22
CA LYS A 98 -4.35 7.99 -7.87
C LYS A 98 -4.34 9.18 -8.81
#